data_AF-A0A9D8RGS0-F1
#
_entry.id   AF-A0A9D8RGS0-F1
#
_cell.length_a   1.000
_cell.length_b   1.000
_cell.length_c   1.000
_cell.angle_alpha   90.00
_cell.angle_beta   90.00
_cell.angle_gamma   90.00
#
_symmetry.space_group_name_H-M   'P 1'
#
loop_
_entity.id
_entity.type
_entity.pdbx_description
1 polymer ?
#
loop_
_entity_poly.entity_id
_entity_poly.type
_entity_poly.pdbx_seq_one_letter_code
_entity_poly.pdbx_strand_id
1 'polypeptide(L)'
;MKKAINVLILCFCFAVVITFCFVSVSCSKKGKQKDAEVETTIKEVSRNHKWYYFEDSQVLPVDKPQNVPLKSFVPWTEAVRISSSNNSISPENTAYALVNRAGVLCFNGNSFLLQKDITLFEDRTAENLVFFNDTPLFSVYKSSFFNNSISDPAYREDSSQHFFLVQYDVNTGVSYPIINCGNITKLADTEVVDYSWDG
;
A
#
# COMPACT_ATOMS: atom_id res chain seq x y z
N MET A 1 36.65 55.27 40.61
CA MET A 1 35.85 55.03 39.38
C MET A 1 36.64 54.49 38.19
N LYS A 2 37.85 54.97 37.85
CA LYS A 2 38.61 54.50 36.66
C LYS A 2 39.01 53.00 36.67
N LYS A 3 39.29 52.40 37.84
CA LYS A 3 39.65 50.97 37.94
C LYS A 3 38.49 50.02 37.63
N ALA A 4 37.24 50.38 37.98
CA ALA A 4 36.07 49.55 37.72
C ALA A 4 35.71 49.48 36.22
N ILE A 5 35.93 50.59 35.50
CA ILE A 5 35.70 50.67 34.05
C ILE A 5 36.68 49.79 33.28
N ASN A 6 37.96 49.76 33.67
CA ASN A 6 38.96 48.92 33.02
C ASN A 6 38.71 47.41 33.23
N VAL A 7 38.17 47.01 34.39
CA VAL A 7 37.79 45.61 34.65
C VAL A 7 36.55 45.21 33.83
N LEU A 8 35.57 46.11 33.72
CA LEU A 8 34.37 45.87 32.91
C LEU A 8 34.69 45.72 31.41
N ILE A 9 35.59 46.57 30.90
CA ILE A 9 36.06 46.51 29.49
C ILE A 9 36.88 45.23 29.25
N LEU A 10 37.74 44.83 30.20
CA LEU A 10 38.51 43.59 30.09
C LEU A 10 37.60 42.35 30.09
N CYS A 11 36.57 42.32 30.94
CA CYS A 11 35.56 41.26 30.97
C CYS A 11 34.70 41.22 29.69
N PHE A 12 34.35 42.37 29.11
CA PHE A 12 33.60 42.44 27.86
C PHE A 12 34.43 41.95 26.67
N CYS A 13 35.72 42.30 26.61
CA CYS A 13 36.64 41.79 25.59
C CYS A 13 36.87 40.28 25.73
N PHE A 14 36.94 39.75 26.96
CA PHE A 14 37.10 38.31 27.19
C PHE A 14 35.83 37.53 26.78
N ALA A 15 34.65 38.07 27.04
CA ALA A 15 33.38 37.47 26.62
C ALA A 15 33.23 37.43 25.09
N VAL A 16 33.60 38.51 24.39
CA VAL A 16 33.53 38.57 22.91
C VAL A 16 34.50 37.59 22.23
N VAL A 17 35.71 37.41 22.78
CA VAL A 17 36.67 36.43 22.24
C VAL A 17 36.20 34.99 22.46
N ILE A 18 35.58 34.68 23.60
CA ILE A 18 35.01 33.35 23.85
C ILE A 18 33.84 33.08 22.90
N THR A 19 32.93 34.04 22.69
CA THR A 19 31.81 33.87 21.75
C THR A 19 32.30 33.73 20.30
N PHE A 20 33.35 34.43 19.89
CA PHE A 20 33.91 34.29 18.54
C PHE A 20 34.61 32.94 18.32
N CYS A 21 35.30 32.41 19.33
CA CYS A 21 35.94 31.10 19.26
C CYS A 21 34.93 29.93 19.19
N PHE A 22 33.73 30.07 19.78
CA PHE A 22 32.70 29.04 19.70
C PHE A 22 31.94 29.00 18.36
N VAL A 23 31.92 30.09 17.58
CA VAL A 23 31.25 30.12 16.27
C VAL A 23 32.16 29.57 15.16
N SER A 24 33.48 29.58 15.34
CA SER A 24 34.46 29.05 14.37
C SER A 24 34.70 27.54 14.43
N VAL A 25 34.09 26.81 15.38
CA VAL A 25 34.08 25.32 15.41
C VAL A 25 32.71 24.78 14.98
N SER A 26 31.94 25.56 14.21
CA SER A 26 30.94 24.98 13.32
C SER A 26 31.68 24.25 12.21
N CYS A 27 31.94 22.98 12.50
CA CYS A 27 32.59 22.03 11.64
C CYS A 27 31.76 21.92 10.36
N SER A 28 32.12 22.72 9.36
CA SER A 28 31.80 22.46 7.96
C SER A 28 32.50 21.16 7.58
N LYS A 29 31.96 20.04 8.05
CA LYS A 29 32.02 18.82 7.28
C LYS A 29 31.19 19.14 6.05
N LYS A 30 31.86 19.62 4.99
CA LYS A 30 31.60 19.14 3.64
C LYS A 30 31.84 17.63 3.68
N GLY A 31 30.94 16.91 4.35
CA GLY A 31 30.64 15.56 3.96
C GLY A 31 30.25 15.72 2.51
N LYS A 32 31.17 15.35 1.62
CA LYS A 32 30.73 14.69 0.42
C LYS A 32 29.78 13.63 0.95
N GLN A 33 28.48 13.90 0.84
CA GLN A 33 27.50 12.86 0.71
C GLN A 33 28.02 12.12 -0.53
N LYS A 34 28.93 11.17 -0.29
CA LYS A 34 28.92 9.96 -1.08
C LYS A 34 27.48 9.56 -0.92
N ASP A 35 26.71 9.76 -1.98
CA ASP A 35 25.54 8.94 -2.19
C ASP A 35 26.04 7.56 -1.81
N ALA A 36 25.57 7.08 -0.66
CA ALA A 36 25.64 5.68 -0.38
C ALA A 36 24.71 5.15 -1.45
N GLU A 37 25.28 4.88 -2.61
CA GLU A 37 24.78 3.91 -3.55
C GLU A 37 24.74 2.65 -2.69
N VAL A 38 23.60 2.48 -2.03
CA VAL A 38 23.23 1.25 -1.38
C VAL A 38 23.02 0.34 -2.57
N GLU A 39 24.13 -0.20 -3.06
CA GLU A 39 24.16 -1.29 -4.01
C GLU A 39 23.65 -2.52 -3.25
N THR A 40 22.36 -2.53 -2.93
CA THR A 40 21.63 -3.75 -2.56
C THR A 40 21.34 -4.53 -3.83
N THR A 41 22.42 -4.81 -4.59
CA THR A 41 22.40 -5.85 -5.61
C THR A 41 22.31 -7.17 -4.85
N ILE A 42 21.07 -7.56 -4.52
CA ILE A 42 20.78 -8.86 -3.92
C ILE A 42 21.32 -9.88 -4.91
N LYS A 43 22.39 -10.60 -4.52
CA LYS A 43 22.97 -11.65 -5.35
C LYS A 43 21.89 -12.68 -5.65
N GLU A 44 21.71 -12.94 -6.93
CA GLU A 44 20.70 -13.85 -7.45
C GLU A 44 21.03 -15.27 -6.98
N VAL A 45 20.26 -15.76 -6.01
CA VAL A 45 20.26 -17.18 -5.68
C VAL A 45 19.27 -17.81 -6.64
N SER A 46 19.77 -18.66 -7.55
CA SER A 46 18.93 -19.52 -8.40
C SER A 46 17.86 -20.18 -7.53
N ARG A 47 16.60 -19.78 -7.71
CA ARG A 47 15.46 -20.24 -6.92
C ARG A 47 14.28 -20.46 -7.87
N ASN A 48 13.47 -21.48 -7.58
CA ASN A 48 12.24 -21.86 -8.29
C ASN A 48 11.10 -20.82 -8.12
N HIS A 49 11.35 -19.54 -8.38
CA HIS A 49 10.37 -18.47 -8.31
C HIS A 49 10.57 -17.51 -9.48
N LYS A 50 9.51 -16.79 -9.85
CA LYS A 50 9.51 -15.76 -10.90
C LYS A 50 9.00 -14.47 -10.28
N TRP A 51 9.61 -13.35 -10.64
CA TRP A 51 9.15 -12.04 -10.19
C TRP A 51 8.21 -11.42 -11.21
N TYR A 52 7.21 -10.71 -10.69
CA TYR A 52 6.25 -9.96 -11.46
C TYR A 52 5.97 -8.62 -10.77
N TYR A 53 5.52 -7.65 -11.55
CA TYR A 53 5.04 -6.37 -11.05
C TYR A 53 3.76 -5.95 -11.78
N PHE A 54 3.07 -4.97 -11.23
CA PHE A 54 1.85 -4.42 -11.82
C PHE A 54 2.16 -3.14 -12.59
N GLU A 55 1.86 -3.14 -13.89
CA GLU A 55 1.83 -1.95 -14.74
C GLU A 55 0.37 -1.74 -15.16
N ASP A 56 -0.23 -0.64 -14.72
CA ASP A 56 -1.69 -0.43 -14.78
C ASP A 56 -2.46 -1.68 -14.30
N SER A 57 -3.28 -2.30 -15.17
CA SER A 57 -4.00 -3.55 -14.89
C SER A 57 -3.34 -4.77 -15.53
N GLN A 58 -2.02 -4.76 -15.73
CA GLN A 58 -1.26 -5.87 -16.30
C GLN A 58 -0.26 -6.42 -15.29
N VAL A 59 0.00 -7.73 -15.39
CA VAL A 59 1.02 -8.41 -14.60
C VAL A 59 2.18 -8.73 -15.53
N LEU A 60 3.30 -8.02 -15.34
CA LEU A 60 4.46 -8.12 -16.21
C LEU A 60 5.61 -8.84 -15.48
N PRO A 61 6.33 -9.75 -16.16
CA PRO A 61 7.48 -10.40 -15.57
C PRO A 61 8.62 -9.39 -15.40
N VAL A 62 9.41 -9.59 -14.36
CA VAL A 62 10.69 -8.91 -14.15
C VAL A 62 11.69 -9.94 -13.67
N ASP A 63 12.95 -9.76 -13.99
CA ASP A 63 14.02 -10.63 -13.50
C ASP A 63 14.27 -10.38 -12.00
N LYS A 64 14.22 -9.11 -11.57
CA LYS A 64 14.54 -8.68 -10.19
C LYS A 64 13.63 -7.55 -9.73
N PRO A 65 13.20 -7.52 -8.45
CA PRO A 65 12.41 -6.41 -7.92
C PRO A 65 13.06 -5.03 -8.12
N GLN A 66 14.40 -4.95 -8.12
CA GLN A 66 15.15 -3.71 -8.37
C GLN A 66 14.96 -3.15 -9.78
N ASN A 67 14.59 -4.00 -10.74
CA ASN A 67 14.40 -3.60 -12.14
C ASN A 67 12.95 -3.18 -12.44
N VAL A 68 12.08 -3.17 -11.44
CA VAL A 68 10.71 -2.65 -11.57
C VAL A 68 10.77 -1.14 -11.81
N PRO A 69 10.05 -0.61 -12.83
CA PRO A 69 9.98 0.82 -13.07
C PRO A 69 9.52 1.61 -11.83
N LEU A 70 10.11 2.79 -11.62
CA LEU A 70 9.68 3.68 -10.54
C LEU A 70 8.25 4.18 -10.82
N LYS A 71 7.39 4.09 -9.81
CA LYS A 71 6.04 4.65 -9.82
C LYS A 71 5.88 5.77 -8.82
N SER A 72 5.01 6.72 -9.16
CA SER A 72 4.54 7.73 -8.24
C SER A 72 3.89 7.07 -7.02
N PHE A 73 4.11 7.65 -5.85
CA PHE A 73 3.48 7.19 -4.63
C PHE A 73 1.96 7.36 -4.73
N VAL A 74 1.23 6.31 -4.35
CA VAL A 74 -0.22 6.31 -4.15
C VAL A 74 -0.54 5.69 -2.79
N PRO A 75 -1.61 6.12 -2.12
CA PRO A 75 -2.07 5.49 -0.88
C PRO A 75 -2.23 3.96 -1.03
N TRP A 76 -2.00 3.23 0.05
CA TRP A 76 -2.03 1.76 0.05
C TRP A 76 -3.33 1.18 -0.50
N THR A 77 -4.45 1.77 -0.13
CA THR A 77 -5.79 1.35 -0.54
C THR A 77 -6.08 1.72 -2.01
N GLU A 78 -5.30 2.62 -2.61
CA GLU A 78 -5.41 3.07 -4.01
C GLU A 78 -4.42 2.40 -4.97
N ALA A 79 -3.36 1.78 -4.44
CA ALA A 79 -2.38 1.08 -5.26
C ALA A 79 -3.00 -0.13 -5.98
N VAL A 80 -2.50 -0.42 -7.18
CA VAL A 80 -2.65 -1.75 -7.81
C VAL A 80 -1.67 -2.69 -7.13
N ARG A 81 -2.18 -3.62 -6.31
CA ARG A 81 -1.38 -4.46 -5.42
C ARG A 81 -2.13 -5.71 -5.04
N ILE A 82 -1.39 -6.74 -4.63
CA ILE A 82 -1.99 -7.85 -3.89
C ILE A 82 -2.36 -7.36 -2.49
N SER A 83 -3.65 -7.43 -2.15
CA SER A 83 -4.19 -6.99 -0.86
C SER A 83 -4.48 -8.15 0.07
N SER A 84 -4.92 -9.29 -0.48
CA SER A 84 -5.12 -10.53 0.26
C SER A 84 -4.86 -11.72 -0.67
N SER A 85 -4.45 -12.85 -0.10
CA SER A 85 -4.22 -14.09 -0.85
C SER A 85 -4.52 -15.29 0.01
N ASN A 86 -5.17 -16.29 -0.55
CA ASN A 86 -5.54 -17.51 0.15
C ASN A 86 -5.73 -18.66 -0.86
N ASN A 87 -5.82 -19.90 -0.39
CA ASN A 87 -5.98 -21.08 -1.22
C ASN A 87 -7.24 -21.88 -0.88
N SER A 88 -7.79 -22.56 -1.89
CA SER A 88 -8.85 -23.55 -1.69
C SER A 88 -8.27 -24.80 -1.02
N ILE A 89 -9.11 -25.51 -0.28
CA ILE A 89 -8.77 -26.79 0.36
C ILE A 89 -8.86 -27.94 -0.66
N SER A 90 -9.43 -27.67 -1.85
CA SER A 90 -9.57 -28.61 -2.96
C SER A 90 -8.23 -29.26 -3.37
N PRO A 91 -8.23 -30.55 -3.74
CA PRO A 91 -7.03 -31.28 -4.18
C PRO A 91 -6.33 -30.68 -5.40
N GLU A 92 -6.99 -29.78 -6.15
CA GLU A 92 -6.39 -29.11 -7.30
C GLU A 92 -5.37 -28.00 -6.93
N ASN A 93 -5.16 -27.71 -5.64
CA ASN A 93 -4.20 -26.71 -5.15
C ASN A 93 -4.36 -25.35 -5.86
N THR A 94 -5.60 -24.87 -5.98
CA THR A 94 -5.86 -23.56 -6.57
C THR A 94 -5.67 -22.47 -5.53
N ALA A 95 -4.84 -21.48 -5.85
CA ALA A 95 -4.60 -20.32 -5.02
C ALA A 95 -5.16 -19.07 -5.70
N TYR A 96 -5.55 -18.09 -4.90
CA TYR A 96 -6.16 -16.86 -5.37
C TYR A 96 -5.57 -15.67 -4.64
N ALA A 97 -5.45 -14.54 -5.34
CA ALA A 97 -5.05 -13.28 -4.74
C ALA A 97 -5.95 -12.15 -5.22
N LEU A 98 -6.40 -11.32 -4.31
CA LEU A 98 -7.10 -10.08 -4.64
C LEU A 98 -6.08 -9.04 -5.08
N VAL A 99 -6.34 -8.42 -6.22
CA VAL A 99 -5.54 -7.32 -6.77
C VAL A 99 -6.40 -6.06 -6.78
N ASN A 100 -6.16 -5.17 -5.83
CA ASN A 100 -6.86 -3.88 -5.75
C ASN A 100 -6.82 -3.15 -7.09
N ARG A 101 -7.93 -2.49 -7.45
CA ARG A 101 -8.11 -1.76 -8.71
C ARG A 101 -8.01 -2.59 -9.99
N ALA A 102 -7.95 -3.92 -9.89
CA ALA A 102 -7.81 -4.78 -11.05
C ALA A 102 -8.77 -5.98 -11.03
N GLY A 103 -8.80 -6.79 -9.97
CA GLY A 103 -9.63 -7.99 -9.91
C GLY A 103 -8.99 -9.13 -9.11
N VAL A 104 -9.17 -10.37 -9.58
CA VAL A 104 -8.71 -11.58 -8.88
C VAL A 104 -7.65 -12.30 -9.71
N LEU A 105 -6.49 -12.56 -9.12
CA LEU A 105 -5.47 -13.41 -9.70
C LEU A 105 -5.77 -14.87 -9.33
N CYS A 106 -5.99 -15.71 -10.34
CA CYS A 106 -6.21 -17.15 -10.18
C CYS A 106 -4.93 -17.90 -10.54
N PHE A 107 -4.39 -18.69 -9.60
CA PHE A 107 -3.22 -19.51 -9.82
C PHE A 107 -3.63 -20.96 -10.08
N ASN A 108 -3.06 -21.54 -11.13
CA ASN A 108 -3.17 -22.96 -11.44
C ASN A 108 -1.76 -23.50 -11.71
N GLY A 109 -1.17 -24.11 -10.67
CA GLY A 109 0.22 -24.57 -10.69
C GLY A 109 1.21 -23.46 -11.04
N ASN A 110 1.91 -23.62 -12.16
CA ASN A 110 2.93 -22.67 -12.65
C ASN A 110 2.38 -21.53 -13.52
N SER A 111 1.06 -21.52 -13.74
CA SER A 111 0.37 -20.51 -14.53
C SER A 111 -0.58 -19.70 -13.66
N PHE A 112 -0.88 -18.48 -14.10
CA PHE A 112 -1.89 -17.66 -13.46
C PHE A 112 -2.64 -16.83 -14.51
N LEU A 113 -3.83 -16.39 -14.13
CA LEU A 113 -4.67 -15.49 -14.92
C LEU A 113 -5.18 -14.38 -14.01
N LEU A 114 -5.01 -13.12 -14.42
CA LEU A 114 -5.69 -11.99 -13.78
C LEU A 114 -7.08 -11.85 -14.39
N GLN A 115 -8.10 -12.25 -13.63
CA GLN A 115 -9.49 -12.04 -13.97
C GLN A 115 -9.89 -10.63 -13.54
N LYS A 116 -10.11 -9.76 -14.54
CA LYS A 116 -10.37 -8.34 -14.29
C LYS A 116 -11.85 -8.12 -14.00
N ASP A 117 -12.12 -7.34 -12.97
CA ASP A 117 -13.45 -6.82 -12.66
C ASP A 117 -13.31 -5.34 -12.29
N ILE A 118 -13.23 -4.51 -13.32
CA ILE A 118 -13.05 -3.06 -13.15
C ILE A 118 -14.29 -2.48 -12.46
N THR A 119 -15.49 -2.95 -12.79
CA THR A 119 -16.74 -2.45 -12.20
C THR A 119 -16.80 -2.61 -10.69
N LEU A 120 -16.28 -3.70 -10.14
CA LEU A 120 -16.23 -3.90 -8.71
C LEU A 120 -15.01 -3.22 -8.07
N PHE A 121 -13.82 -3.37 -8.66
CA PHE A 121 -12.54 -3.01 -8.03
C PHE A 121 -12.06 -1.58 -8.31
N GLU A 122 -12.61 -0.88 -9.31
CA GLU A 122 -12.14 0.46 -9.72
C GLU A 122 -12.15 1.45 -8.56
N ASP A 123 -13.25 1.52 -7.80
CA ASP A 123 -13.44 2.46 -6.69
C ASP A 123 -13.44 1.80 -5.30
N ARG A 124 -13.12 0.49 -5.22
CA ARG A 124 -13.15 -0.28 -3.98
C ARG A 124 -11.80 -0.90 -3.66
N THR A 125 -11.51 -0.98 -2.37
CA THR A 125 -10.41 -1.78 -1.84
C THR A 125 -10.95 -3.13 -1.41
N ALA A 126 -10.35 -4.21 -1.90
CA ALA A 126 -10.74 -5.58 -1.59
C ALA A 126 -9.74 -6.20 -0.62
N GLU A 127 -10.19 -6.84 0.45
CA GLU A 127 -9.35 -7.49 1.47
C GLU A 127 -10.04 -8.74 2.03
N ASN A 128 -9.38 -9.44 2.96
CA ASN A 128 -9.92 -10.58 3.70
C ASN A 128 -10.48 -11.70 2.81
N LEU A 129 -9.63 -12.22 1.92
CA LEU A 129 -9.96 -13.38 1.11
C LEU A 129 -10.00 -14.64 1.98
N VAL A 130 -11.18 -15.23 2.10
CA VAL A 130 -11.44 -16.48 2.81
C VAL A 130 -12.16 -17.46 1.89
N PHE A 131 -12.23 -18.72 2.31
CA PHE A 131 -12.93 -19.78 1.58
C PHE A 131 -14.03 -20.35 2.45
N PHE A 132 -15.26 -20.37 1.92
CA PHE A 132 -16.39 -21.07 2.51
C PHE A 132 -16.78 -22.25 1.60
N ASN A 133 -16.54 -23.49 2.03
CA ASN A 133 -16.77 -24.68 1.20
C ASN A 133 -16.18 -24.52 -0.22
N ASP A 134 -14.89 -24.17 -0.30
CA ASP A 134 -14.15 -23.90 -1.54
C ASP A 134 -14.64 -22.70 -2.38
N THR A 135 -15.63 -21.95 -1.89
CA THR A 135 -16.09 -20.70 -2.50
C THR A 135 -15.27 -19.52 -1.96
N PRO A 136 -14.54 -18.77 -2.80
CA PRO A 136 -13.82 -17.60 -2.37
C PRO A 136 -14.79 -16.46 -2.03
N LEU A 137 -14.63 -15.91 -0.83
CA LEU A 137 -15.34 -14.74 -0.33
C LEU A 137 -14.33 -13.66 0.06
N PHE A 138 -14.66 -12.40 -0.17
CA PHE A 138 -13.82 -11.29 0.25
C PHE A 138 -14.64 -10.07 0.61
N SER A 139 -14.08 -9.21 1.46
CA SER A 139 -14.68 -7.93 1.79
C SER A 139 -14.19 -6.84 0.85
N VAL A 140 -15.06 -5.88 0.55
CA VAL A 140 -14.73 -4.63 -0.13
C VAL A 140 -15.18 -3.45 0.71
N TYR A 141 -14.44 -2.36 0.62
CA TYR A 141 -14.76 -1.09 1.27
C TYR A 141 -14.29 0.10 0.42
N LYS A 142 -14.78 1.30 0.72
CA LYS A 142 -14.32 2.54 0.05
C LYS A 142 -12.91 2.90 0.45
N SER A 143 -12.10 3.22 -0.56
CA SER A 143 -10.69 3.51 -0.38
C SER A 143 -10.37 4.98 -0.13
N SER A 144 -9.30 5.18 0.67
CA SER A 144 -8.52 6.40 0.98
C SER A 144 -9.07 7.45 1.95
N PHE A 145 -9.89 7.04 2.92
CA PHE A 145 -10.54 7.89 3.93
C PHE A 145 -11.75 8.71 3.40
N PHE A 146 -12.48 8.12 2.45
CA PHE A 146 -13.94 8.23 2.26
C PHE A 146 -14.52 9.33 1.34
N ASN A 147 -13.91 9.64 0.17
CA ASN A 147 -14.67 9.91 -1.08
C ASN A 147 -13.90 10.60 -2.21
N ASN A 148 -12.78 11.28 -1.93
CA ASN A 148 -12.29 12.29 -2.87
C ASN A 148 -11.66 11.74 -4.17
N SER A 149 -11.30 10.45 -4.19
CA SER A 149 -10.73 9.77 -5.37
C SER A 149 -11.72 8.82 -6.05
N ILE A 150 -12.94 8.68 -5.53
CA ILE A 150 -13.97 7.83 -6.14
C ILE A 150 -14.42 8.47 -7.45
N SER A 151 -14.30 7.71 -8.53
CA SER A 151 -14.65 8.16 -9.87
C SER A 151 -16.16 8.18 -10.11
N ASP A 152 -16.90 7.21 -9.57
CA ASP A 152 -18.36 7.13 -9.65
C ASP A 152 -19.04 8.12 -8.69
N PRO A 153 -19.71 9.18 -9.20
CA PRO A 153 -20.39 10.17 -8.36
C PRO A 153 -21.50 9.57 -7.52
N ALA A 154 -22.22 8.56 -8.03
CA ALA A 154 -23.31 7.94 -7.31
C ALA A 154 -22.81 7.12 -6.12
N TYR A 155 -21.70 6.40 -6.30
CA TYR A 155 -21.03 5.68 -5.22
C TYR A 155 -20.37 6.61 -4.21
N ARG A 156 -19.84 7.74 -4.69
CA ARG A 156 -19.29 8.78 -3.83
C ARG A 156 -20.38 9.40 -2.95
N GLU A 157 -21.54 9.71 -3.50
CA GLU A 157 -22.65 10.38 -2.79
C GLU A 157 -23.59 9.41 -2.05
N ASP A 158 -23.16 8.16 -1.80
CA ASP A 158 -23.93 7.11 -1.11
C ASP A 158 -25.32 6.85 -1.73
N SER A 159 -25.45 7.10 -3.02
CA SER A 159 -26.70 6.92 -3.78
C SER A 159 -26.70 5.62 -4.61
N SER A 160 -25.57 4.92 -4.68
CA SER A 160 -25.44 3.59 -5.30
C SER A 160 -25.26 2.49 -4.25
N GLN A 161 -25.26 1.23 -4.69
CA GLN A 161 -25.12 0.11 -3.77
C GLN A 161 -23.74 0.09 -3.11
N HIS A 162 -23.74 0.07 -1.78
CA HIS A 162 -22.55 -0.01 -0.96
C HIS A 162 -22.30 -1.44 -0.54
N PHE A 163 -21.48 -2.15 -1.32
CA PHE A 163 -21.13 -3.54 -1.05
C PHE A 163 -20.17 -3.66 0.14
N PHE A 164 -20.27 -4.76 0.86
CA PHE A 164 -19.31 -5.16 1.88
C PHE A 164 -18.76 -6.55 1.56
N LEU A 165 -19.60 -7.59 1.52
CA LEU A 165 -19.13 -8.95 1.29
C LEU A 165 -19.45 -9.39 -0.13
N VAL A 166 -18.46 -9.97 -0.80
CA VAL A 166 -18.51 -10.37 -2.20
C VAL A 166 -18.12 -11.84 -2.32
N GLN A 167 -18.84 -12.56 -3.17
CA GLN A 167 -18.50 -13.92 -3.57
C GLN A 167 -17.88 -13.89 -4.96
N TYR A 168 -16.84 -14.71 -5.17
CA TYR A 168 -16.24 -14.94 -6.48
C TYR A 168 -16.64 -16.32 -7.00
N ASP A 169 -17.22 -16.38 -8.19
CA ASP A 169 -17.47 -17.64 -8.88
C ASP A 169 -16.24 -18.04 -9.71
N VAL A 170 -15.57 -19.08 -9.24
CA VAL A 170 -14.34 -19.61 -9.86
C VAL A 170 -14.55 -20.16 -11.27
N ASN A 171 -15.77 -20.57 -11.63
CA ASN A 171 -16.06 -21.15 -12.94
C ASN A 171 -16.29 -20.07 -13.99
N THR A 172 -17.01 -19.01 -13.61
CA THR A 172 -17.40 -17.93 -14.53
C THR A 172 -16.43 -16.76 -14.49
N GLY A 173 -15.67 -16.61 -13.40
CA GLY A 173 -14.80 -15.46 -13.22
C GLY A 173 -15.47 -14.20 -12.70
N VAL A 174 -16.71 -14.32 -12.26
CA VAL A 174 -17.55 -13.17 -11.90
C VAL A 174 -17.58 -12.99 -10.40
N SER A 175 -17.37 -11.76 -9.95
CA SER A 175 -17.64 -11.35 -8.57
C SER A 175 -19.05 -10.79 -8.45
N TYR A 176 -19.77 -11.19 -7.39
CA TYR A 176 -21.08 -10.62 -7.11
C TYR A 176 -21.28 -10.35 -5.61
N PRO A 177 -21.94 -9.24 -5.27
CA PRO A 177 -22.16 -8.85 -3.89
C PRO A 177 -23.16 -9.79 -3.22
N ILE A 178 -22.88 -10.15 -1.96
CA ILE A 178 -23.77 -10.97 -1.12
C ILE A 178 -24.27 -10.21 0.11
N ILE A 179 -23.49 -9.22 0.62
CA ILE A 179 -23.91 -8.34 1.71
C ILE A 179 -23.58 -6.90 1.35
N ASN A 180 -24.54 -6.00 1.56
CA ASN A 180 -24.29 -4.55 1.49
C ASN A 180 -23.90 -4.02 2.87
N CYS A 181 -23.02 -3.02 2.91
CA CYS A 181 -22.63 -2.32 4.13
C CYS A 181 -23.85 -1.74 4.87
N GLY A 182 -24.83 -1.22 4.13
CA GLY A 182 -26.10 -0.72 4.66
C GLY A 182 -26.97 -1.76 5.38
N ASN A 183 -26.69 -3.06 5.21
CA ASN A 183 -27.34 -4.11 6.00
C ASN A 183 -26.74 -4.24 7.42
N ILE A 184 -25.53 -3.72 7.64
CA ILE A 184 -24.76 -3.85 8.90
C ILE A 184 -24.78 -2.53 9.67
N THR A 185 -24.57 -1.41 8.98
CA THR A 185 -24.56 -0.07 9.56
C THR A 185 -25.61 0.83 8.90
N LYS A 186 -26.15 1.79 9.65
CA LYS A 186 -27.14 2.77 9.16
C LYS A 186 -26.54 4.16 8.89
N LEU A 187 -25.25 4.33 9.17
CA LEU A 187 -24.54 5.59 8.96
C LEU A 187 -23.94 5.59 7.55
N ALA A 188 -24.21 6.65 6.78
CA ALA A 188 -23.77 6.76 5.39
C ALA A 188 -22.23 6.72 5.26
N ASP A 189 -21.52 7.36 6.19
CA ASP A 189 -20.05 7.47 6.15
C ASP A 189 -19.32 6.32 6.87
N THR A 190 -19.95 5.15 7.02
CA THR A 190 -19.35 4.02 7.75
C THR A 190 -18.99 2.89 6.81
N GLU A 191 -17.75 2.42 6.93
CA GLU A 191 -17.25 1.23 6.25
C GLU A 191 -17.07 0.08 7.24
N VAL A 192 -17.33 -1.14 6.78
CA VAL A 192 -16.86 -2.35 7.46
C VAL A 192 -15.57 -2.77 6.77
N VAL A 193 -14.44 -2.55 7.43
CA VAL A 193 -13.11 -2.74 6.83
C VAL A 193 -12.53 -4.12 7.09
N ASP A 194 -13.09 -4.87 8.02
CA ASP A 194 -12.59 -6.18 8.41
C ASP A 194 -13.70 -7.08 8.97
N TYR A 195 -13.50 -8.39 8.86
CA TYR A 195 -14.30 -9.42 9.52
C TYR A 195 -13.45 -10.63 9.84
N SER A 196 -13.70 -11.27 10.98
CA SER A 196 -13.09 -12.55 11.32
C SER A 196 -14.02 -13.70 10.93
N TRP A 197 -13.47 -14.72 10.30
CA TRP A 197 -14.13 -16.01 10.07
C TRP A 197 -13.48 -17.07 10.96
N ASP A 198 -14.26 -17.77 11.77
CA ASP A 198 -13.77 -18.76 12.75
C ASP A 198 -13.93 -20.23 12.32
N GLY A 199 -14.57 -20.50 11.18
CA GLY A 199 -14.68 -21.85 10.61
C GLY A 199 -16.12 -22.35 10.53
#